data_AF-A0A7Y5V134-F1
#
_entry.id   AF-A0A7Y5V134-F1
#
_cell.length_a   1.000
_cell.length_b   1.000
_cell.length_c   1.000
_cell.angle_alpha   90.00
_cell.angle_beta   90.00
_cell.angle_gamma   90.00
#
_symmetry.space_group_name_H-M   'P 1'
#
loop_
_entity.id
_entity.type
_entity.pdbx_description
1 polymer ?
#
loop_
_entity_poly.entity_id
_entity_poly.type
_entity_poly.pdbx_seq_one_letter_code
_entity_poly.pdbx_strand_id
1 'polypeptide(L)'
;MGIVLIVAAVVALVAWVILPMMPFTQDNRTIDGWFQPLFCGADETFSREQYRFVGPRITDRFGVRAACINSQSEARDVSGPWTLLTIGAAGVPFVIGVLLLIVGFSGSKATVPIVLPGETGPGETYNERVEALYAKLKSGKITQQEYNQRLNEIYKALK
;
A
#
# COMPACT_ATOMS: atom_id res chain seq x y z
N MET A 1 -11.75 -8.71 -11.41
CA MET A 1 -10.57 -8.29 -12.22
C MET A 1 -9.86 -7.07 -11.62
N GLY A 2 -10.55 -6.01 -11.17
CA GLY A 2 -9.90 -4.83 -10.57
C GLY A 2 -8.96 -5.13 -9.39
N ILE A 3 -9.36 -6.01 -8.46
CA ILE A 3 -8.51 -6.39 -7.32
C ILE A 3 -7.20 -7.05 -7.76
N VAL A 4 -7.24 -7.90 -8.79
CA VAL A 4 -6.04 -8.58 -9.31
C VAL A 4 -5.05 -7.56 -9.90
N LEU A 5 -5.57 -6.55 -10.61
CA LEU A 5 -4.75 -5.46 -11.15
C LEU A 5 -4.11 -4.62 -10.04
N ILE A 6 -4.84 -4.34 -8.96
CA ILE A 6 -4.31 -3.61 -7.80
C ILE A 6 -3.21 -4.42 -7.12
N VAL A 7 -3.44 -5.70 -6.87
CA VAL A 7 -2.44 -6.58 -6.24
C VAL A 7 -1.19 -6.67 -7.12
N ALA A 8 -1.35 -6.87 -8.43
CA ALA A 8 -0.23 -6.90 -9.37
C ALA A 8 0.56 -5.57 -9.37
N ALA A 9 -0.14 -4.42 -9.35
CA ALA A 9 0.49 -3.11 -9.27
C ALA A 9 1.26 -2.91 -7.97
N VAL A 10 0.72 -3.35 -6.83
CA VAL A 10 1.41 -3.30 -5.53
C VAL A 10 2.65 -4.17 -5.54
N VAL A 11 2.56 -5.42 -6.02
CA VAL A 11 3.72 -6.32 -6.10
C VAL A 11 4.81 -5.73 -7.01
N ALA A 12 4.42 -5.20 -8.17
CA ALA A 12 5.36 -4.53 -9.07
C ALA A 12 6.03 -3.33 -8.38
N LEU A 13 5.26 -2.48 -7.70
CA LEU A 13 5.78 -1.31 -6.99
C LEU A 13 6.76 -1.72 -5.88
N VAL A 14 6.41 -2.73 -5.07
CA VAL A 14 7.31 -3.25 -4.03
C VAL A 14 8.59 -3.80 -4.64
N ALA A 15 8.48 -4.58 -5.72
CA ALA A 15 9.62 -5.20 -6.36
C ALA A 15 10.55 -4.19 -7.07
N TRP A 16 10.00 -3.08 -7.57
CA TRP A 16 10.76 -2.09 -8.34
C TRP A 16 11.26 -0.91 -7.50
N VAL A 17 10.53 -0.51 -6.46
CA VAL A 17 10.86 0.66 -5.63
C VAL A 17 11.45 0.25 -4.29
N ILE A 18 10.81 -0.68 -3.58
CA ILE A 18 11.19 -1.03 -2.21
C ILE A 18 12.40 -1.95 -2.19
N LEU A 19 12.40 -3.00 -3.03
CA LEU A 19 13.52 -3.96 -3.12
C LEU A 19 14.89 -3.29 -3.29
N PRO A 20 15.12 -2.41 -4.29
CA PRO A 20 16.43 -1.78 -4.49
C PRO A 20 16.81 -0.78 -3.39
N MET A 21 15.87 -0.34 -2.54
CA MET A 21 16.15 0.50 -1.39
C MET A 21 16.56 -0.28 -0.15
N MET A 22 16.38 -1.60 -0.13
CA MET A 22 16.75 -2.39 1.05
C MET A 22 18.26 -2.65 1.09
N PRO A 23 18.90 -2.55 2.28
CA PRO A 23 20.36 -2.62 2.41
C PRO A 23 20.94 -3.97 1.97
N PHE A 24 20.18 -5.06 2.06
CA PHE A 24 20.63 -6.38 1.61
C PHE A 24 20.74 -6.52 0.07
N THR A 25 20.27 -5.53 -0.70
CA THR A 25 20.31 -5.58 -2.18
C THR A 25 21.43 -4.75 -2.79
N GLN A 26 22.29 -4.11 -1.98
CA GLN A 26 23.39 -3.27 -2.47
C GLN A 26 24.34 -4.03 -3.38
N ASP A 27 24.73 -5.25 -3.01
CA ASP A 27 25.77 -6.00 -3.73
C ASP A 27 25.21 -6.96 -4.78
N ASN A 28 23.92 -6.88 -5.09
CA ASN A 28 23.29 -7.80 -6.03
C ASN A 28 23.45 -7.31 -7.48
N ARG A 29 24.50 -7.83 -8.14
CA ARG A 29 24.80 -7.59 -9.56
C ARG A 29 23.62 -7.84 -10.51
N THR A 30 22.68 -8.71 -10.14
CA THR A 30 21.50 -8.99 -10.97
C THR A 30 20.61 -7.76 -11.10
N ILE A 31 20.43 -7.03 -10.00
CA ILE A 31 19.61 -5.83 -9.96
C ILE A 31 20.33 -4.71 -10.72
N ASP A 32 21.65 -4.60 -10.55
CA ASP A 32 22.45 -3.59 -11.27
C ASP A 32 22.42 -3.82 -12.78
N GLY A 33 22.47 -5.08 -13.23
CA GLY A 33 22.40 -5.43 -14.65
C GLY A 33 21.07 -5.04 -15.33
N TRP A 34 19.97 -4.93 -14.58
CA TRP A 34 18.70 -4.45 -15.12
C TRP A 34 18.68 -2.93 -15.32
N PHE A 35 19.37 -2.19 -14.45
CA PHE A 35 19.43 -0.73 -14.50
C PHE A 35 20.54 -0.21 -15.41
N GLN A 36 21.61 -0.97 -15.60
CA GLN A 36 22.74 -0.60 -16.44
C GLN A 36 22.36 -0.15 -17.86
N PRO A 37 21.58 -0.91 -18.67
CA PRO A 37 21.21 -0.47 -20.02
C PRO A 37 20.23 0.72 -20.04
N LEU A 38 19.61 1.04 -18.90
CA LEU A 38 18.61 2.11 -18.82
C LEU A 38 19.25 3.48 -18.57
N PHE A 39 20.36 3.52 -17.83
CA PHE A 39 20.98 4.77 -17.36
C PHE A 39 22.43 4.97 -17.81
N CYS A 40 23.15 3.87 -18.04
CA CYS A 40 24.57 3.89 -18.33
C CYS A 40 24.85 3.58 -19.80
N GLY A 41 25.98 4.07 -20.31
CA GLY A 41 26.54 3.71 -21.61
C GLY A 41 27.04 2.26 -21.68
N ALA A 42 27.38 1.81 -22.88
CA ALA A 42 27.82 0.42 -23.12
C ALA A 42 29.15 0.05 -22.41
N ASP A 43 29.97 1.04 -22.07
CA ASP A 43 31.26 0.91 -21.40
C ASP A 43 31.24 1.43 -19.95
N GLU A 44 30.06 1.76 -19.44
CA GLU A 44 29.85 2.22 -18.08
C GLU A 44 29.24 1.10 -17.22
N THR A 45 29.63 1.04 -15.95
CA THR A 45 29.07 0.12 -14.95
C THR A 45 28.21 0.90 -13.97
N PHE A 46 26.99 0.41 -13.73
CA PHE A 46 26.08 1.02 -12.75
C PHE A 46 26.52 0.67 -11.33
N SER A 47 26.67 1.69 -10.47
CA SER A 47 27.02 1.54 -9.07
C SER A 47 26.00 2.26 -8.18
N ARG A 48 25.63 1.63 -7.07
CA ARG A 48 24.70 2.16 -6.07
C ARG A 48 25.37 2.21 -4.70
N GLU A 49 25.66 3.40 -4.23
CA GLU A 49 26.22 3.61 -2.90
C GLU A 49 25.12 4.10 -1.96
N GLN A 50 24.80 3.31 -0.93
CA GLN A 50 23.97 3.77 0.18
C GLN A 50 24.86 4.49 1.18
N TYR A 51 24.53 5.74 1.48
CA TYR A 51 25.21 6.51 2.50
C TYR A 51 24.28 6.75 3.68
N ARG A 52 24.83 6.62 4.88
CA ARG A 52 24.17 6.95 6.14
C ARG A 52 24.70 8.29 6.62
N PHE A 53 23.87 9.31 6.61
CA PHE A 53 24.18 10.58 7.26
C PHE A 53 23.82 10.48 8.74
N VAL A 54 24.85 10.48 9.59
CA VAL A 54 24.70 10.60 11.05
C VAL A 54 24.57 12.09 11.38
N GLY A 55 23.33 12.57 11.47
CA GLY A 55 23.05 13.96 11.83
C GLY A 55 23.19 14.21 13.34
N PRO A 56 23.47 15.46 13.78
CA PRO A 56 23.63 15.82 15.19
C PRO A 56 22.36 15.64 16.05
N ARG A 57 21.19 15.44 15.42
CA ARG A 57 19.91 15.17 16.09
C ARG A 57 19.43 13.76 15.79
N ILE A 58 20.06 12.73 16.37
CA ILE A 58 19.64 11.30 16.46
C ILE A 58 18.59 10.86 15.40
N THR A 59 18.85 11.16 14.14
CA THR A 59 17.98 10.81 13.02
C THR A 59 18.93 10.36 11.94
N ASP A 60 19.07 9.04 11.84
CA ASP A 60 19.80 8.43 10.75
C ASP A 60 19.05 8.74 9.46
N ARG A 61 19.71 9.46 8.56
CA ARG A 61 19.18 9.64 7.20
C ARG A 61 19.90 8.67 6.29
N PHE A 62 19.12 7.81 5.66
CA PHE A 62 19.58 6.90 4.63
C PHE A 62 19.34 7.57 3.28
N GLY A 63 20.36 7.61 2.44
CA GLY A 63 20.25 8.07 1.06
C GLY A 63 20.97 7.10 0.14
N VAL A 64 20.58 7.13 -1.14
CA VAL A 64 21.18 6.28 -2.17
C VAL A 64 21.69 7.19 -3.27
N ARG A 65 22.97 7.05 -3.60
CA ARG A 65 23.56 7.67 -4.78
C ARG A 65 23.69 6.62 -5.87
N ALA A 66 23.10 6.87 -7.02
CA ALA A 66 23.28 6.08 -8.21
C ALA A 66 24.28 6.80 -9.13
N ALA A 67 25.33 6.10 -9.54
CA ALA A 67 26.36 6.62 -10.44
C ALA A 67 26.70 5.59 -11.52
N CYS A 68 27.05 6.06 -12.71
CA CYS A 68 27.67 5.25 -13.75
C CYS A 68 29.18 5.50 -13.71
N ILE A 69 29.98 4.43 -13.62
CA ILE A 69 31.45 4.51 -13.56
C ILE A 69 32.01 3.99 -14.87
N ASN A 70 32.79 4.81 -15.57
CA ASN A 70 33.44 4.42 -16.83
C ASN A 70 34.77 3.67 -16.58
N SER A 71 35.39 3.18 -17.66
CA SER A 71 36.71 2.52 -17.60
C SER A 71 37.84 3.39 -17.03
N GLN A 72 37.67 4.72 -17.01
CA GLN A 72 38.62 5.69 -16.44
C GLN A 72 38.34 6.01 -14.97
N SER A 73 37.40 5.31 -14.33
CA SER A 73 36.97 5.55 -12.94
C SER A 73 36.31 6.91 -12.72
N GLU A 74 35.82 7.57 -13.77
CA GLU A 74 35.01 8.78 -13.64
C GLU A 74 33.57 8.40 -13.33
N ALA A 75 33.02 8.98 -12.26
CA ALA A 75 31.65 8.73 -11.82
C ALA A 75 30.70 9.82 -12.34
N ARG A 76 29.69 9.42 -13.11
CA ARG A 76 28.61 10.29 -13.60
C ARG A 76 27.37 10.10 -12.72
N ASP A 77 26.93 11.16 -12.06
CA ASP A 77 25.74 11.13 -11.20
C ASP A 77 24.47 10.94 -12.05
N VAL A 78 23.74 9.86 -11.79
CA VAL A 78 22.49 9.51 -12.47
C VAL A 78 21.30 9.42 -11.49
N SER A 79 21.47 9.91 -10.27
CA SER A 79 20.43 9.90 -9.23
C SER A 79 19.15 10.63 -9.64
N GLY A 80 19.27 11.76 -10.34
CA GLY A 80 18.13 12.53 -10.84
C GLY A 80 17.27 11.75 -11.85
N PRO A 81 17.85 11.32 -13.00
CA PRO A 81 17.15 10.49 -13.97
C PRO A 81 16.58 9.20 -13.38
N TRP A 82 17.32 8.55 -12.50
CA TRP A 82 16.86 7.33 -11.80
C TRP A 82 15.62 7.59 -10.96
N THR A 83 15.63 8.67 -10.17
CA THR A 83 14.48 9.07 -9.34
C THR A 83 13.26 9.40 -10.21
N LEU A 84 13.47 10.15 -11.30
CA LEU A 84 12.40 10.59 -12.19
C LEU A 84 11.76 9.40 -12.92
N LEU A 85 12.57 8.44 -13.36
CA LEU A 85 12.10 7.21 -13.98
C LEU A 85 11.36 6.32 -12.99
N THR A 86 11.82 6.23 -11.74
CA THR A 86 11.14 5.49 -10.67
C THR A 86 9.77 6.09 -10.36
N ILE A 87 9.70 7.42 -10.22
CA ILE A 87 8.42 8.14 -10.00
C ILE A 87 7.49 7.95 -11.20
N GLY A 88 8.00 8.05 -12.42
CA GLY A 88 7.20 7.83 -13.64
C GLY A 88 6.65 6.41 -13.73
N ALA A 89 7.53 5.41 -13.59
CA ALA A 89 7.17 4.00 -13.73
C ALA A 89 6.20 3.50 -12.65
N ALA A 90 6.33 3.98 -11.41
CA ALA A 90 5.43 3.59 -10.32
C ALA A 90 4.20 4.49 -10.21
N GLY A 91 4.36 5.80 -10.43
CA GLY A 91 3.31 6.80 -10.24
C GLY A 91 2.23 6.75 -11.31
N VAL A 92 2.59 6.58 -12.58
CA VAL A 92 1.61 6.53 -13.69
C VAL A 92 0.61 5.37 -13.54
N PRO A 93 1.02 4.10 -13.37
CA PRO A 93 0.06 3.00 -13.22
C PRO A 93 -0.76 3.11 -11.93
N PHE A 94 -0.20 3.67 -10.85
CA PHE A 94 -0.97 3.94 -9.63
C PHE A 94 -2.09 4.94 -9.88
N VAL A 95 -1.79 6.09 -10.50
CA VAL A 95 -2.79 7.12 -10.83
C VAL A 95 -3.85 6.56 -11.78
N ILE A 96 -3.45 5.80 -12.81
CA ILE A 96 -4.39 5.13 -13.71
C ILE A 96 -5.29 4.15 -12.95
N GLY A 97 -4.73 3.33 -12.05
CA GLY A 97 -5.50 2.40 -11.22
C GLY A 97 -6.52 3.10 -10.33
N VAL A 98 -6.13 4.22 -9.70
CA VAL A 98 -7.06 5.04 -8.90
C VAL A 98 -8.15 5.67 -9.78
N LEU A 99 -7.80 6.20 -10.96
CA LEU A 99 -8.78 6.74 -11.89
C LEU A 99 -9.78 5.68 -12.37
N LEU A 100 -9.31 4.48 -12.70
CA LEU A 100 -10.17 3.35 -13.10
C LEU A 100 -11.09 2.91 -11.95
N LEU A 101 -10.63 2.97 -10.70
CA LEU A 101 -11.49 2.74 -9.53
C LEU A 101 -12.58 3.82 -9.43
N ILE A 102 -12.23 5.09 -9.51
CA ILE A 102 -13.20 6.20 -9.41
C ILE A 102 -14.26 6.08 -10.51
N VAL A 103 -13.85 5.86 -11.77
CA VAL A 103 -14.76 5.73 -12.91
C VAL A 103 -15.59 4.43 -12.80
N GLY A 104 -14.97 3.32 -12.42
CA GLY A 104 -15.63 2.03 -12.28
C GLY A 104 -16.68 1.98 -11.16
N PHE A 105 -16.45 2.71 -10.06
CA PHE A 105 -17.43 2.86 -8.99
C PHE A 105 -18.58 3.80 -9.38
N SER A 106 -18.33 4.82 -10.22
CA SER A 106 -19.34 5.79 -10.63
C SER A 106 -20.34 5.22 -11.66
N GLY A 107 -19.93 4.26 -12.49
CA GLY A 107 -20.81 3.57 -13.45
C GLY A 107 -21.59 2.40 -12.85
N SER A 108 -21.17 1.88 -11.70
CA SER A 108 -21.94 0.88 -10.98
C SER A 108 -23.09 1.61 -10.28
N LYS A 109 -24.29 1.53 -10.87
CA LYS A 109 -25.54 1.50 -10.08
C LYS A 109 -25.53 0.23 -9.23
N ALA A 110 -24.50 0.03 -8.41
CA ALA A 110 -24.61 -0.75 -7.22
C ALA A 110 -25.58 0.06 -6.38
N THR A 111 -26.86 -0.28 -6.51
CA THR A 111 -27.75 -0.29 -5.36
C THR A 111 -26.98 -1.08 -4.31
N VAL A 112 -26.15 -0.39 -3.54
CA VAL A 112 -25.77 -0.87 -2.22
C VAL A 112 -27.13 -0.98 -1.57
N PRO A 113 -27.65 -2.20 -1.28
CA PRO A 113 -28.73 -2.26 -0.32
C PRO A 113 -28.09 -1.60 0.89
N ILE A 114 -28.52 -0.37 1.19
CA ILE A 114 -28.36 0.19 2.50
C ILE A 114 -29.13 -0.83 3.34
N VAL A 115 -28.42 -1.82 3.86
CA VAL A 115 -28.91 -2.66 4.94
C VAL A 115 -29.03 -1.66 6.07
N LEU A 116 -30.19 -1.03 6.12
CA LEU A 116 -30.67 -0.34 7.28
C LEU A 116 -30.49 -1.35 8.41
N PRO A 117 -29.78 -1.01 9.49
CA PRO A 117 -29.60 -1.91 10.62
C PRO A 117 -30.97 -2.07 11.29
N GLY A 118 -31.76 -3.04 10.80
CA GLY A 118 -33.17 -3.15 11.13
C GLY A 118 -33.92 -4.31 10.49
N GLU A 119 -33.46 -4.91 9.39
CA GLU A 119 -34.13 -6.10 8.84
C GLU A 119 -33.37 -7.38 9.20
N THR A 120 -33.92 -8.07 10.19
CA THR A 120 -33.53 -9.39 10.67
C THR A 120 -33.71 -10.43 9.57
N GLY A 121 -32.60 -10.82 8.91
CA GLY A 121 -32.57 -12.01 8.05
C GLY A 121 -32.68 -13.30 8.88
N PRO A 122 -33.27 -14.37 8.34
CA PRO A 122 -33.37 -15.65 9.02
C PRO A 122 -32.01 -16.37 8.96
N GLY A 123 -31.20 -16.20 10.00
CA GLY A 123 -29.88 -16.84 10.11
C GLY A 123 -28.88 -16.19 11.07
N GLU A 124 -29.21 -15.00 11.60
CA GLU A 124 -28.30 -14.27 12.50
C GLU A 124 -28.15 -15.00 13.85
N THR A 125 -26.92 -15.38 14.19
CA THR A 125 -26.65 -16.11 15.44
C THR A 125 -26.75 -15.18 16.66
N TYR A 126 -27.06 -15.74 17.83
CA TYR A 126 -27.15 -14.97 19.09
C TYR A 126 -25.95 -14.04 19.30
N ASN A 127 -24.74 -14.56 19.07
CA ASN A 127 -23.49 -13.84 19.30
C ASN A 127 -23.37 -12.61 18.40
N GLU A 128 -23.81 -12.70 17.15
CA GLU A 128 -23.76 -11.62 16.17
C GLU A 128 -24.71 -10.48 16.56
N ARG A 129 -25.89 -10.81 17.09
CA ARG A 129 -26.86 -9.81 17.60
C ARG A 129 -26.34 -9.08 18.84
N VAL A 130 -25.67 -9.79 19.74
CA VAL A 130 -25.06 -9.20 20.94
C VAL A 130 -23.87 -8.29 20.57
N GLU A 131 -23.04 -8.71 19.61
CA GLU A 131 -21.90 -7.93 19.14
C GLU A 131 -22.33 -6.63 18.46
N ALA A 132 -23.37 -6.68 17.62
CA ALA A 132 -23.96 -5.47 17.00
C ALA A 132 -24.53 -4.49 18.04
N LEU A 133 -25.11 -5.00 19.13
CA LEU A 133 -25.59 -4.20 20.25
C LEU A 133 -24.45 -3.55 21.03
N TYR A 134 -23.37 -4.28 21.27
CA TYR A 134 -22.19 -3.75 21.94
C TYR A 134 -21.50 -2.66 21.12
N ALA A 135 -21.42 -2.82 19.79
CA ALA A 135 -20.91 -1.79 18.90
C ALA A 135 -21.73 -0.49 18.97
N LYS A 136 -23.07 -0.58 19.07
CA LYS A 136 -23.94 0.59 19.23
C LYS A 136 -23.71 1.30 20.57
N LEU A 137 -23.53 0.56 21.66
CA LEU A 137 -23.20 1.11 22.98
C LEU A 137 -21.85 1.84 22.95
N LYS A 138 -20.82 1.21 22.38
CA LYS A 138 -19.47 1.81 22.26
C LYS A 138 -19.46 3.08 21.40
N SER A 139 -20.34 3.15 20.39
CA SER A 139 -20.50 4.35 19.56
C SER A 139 -21.32 5.47 20.21
N GLY A 140 -21.85 5.26 21.42
CA GLY A 140 -22.70 6.23 22.12
C GLY A 140 -24.10 6.40 21.51
N LYS A 141 -24.50 5.51 20.59
CA LYS A 141 -25.80 5.57 19.90
C LYS A 141 -26.96 5.05 20.74
N ILE A 142 -26.66 4.27 21.78
CA ILE A 142 -27.64 3.76 22.75
C ILE A 142 -27.08 3.92 24.16
N THR A 143 -27.98 4.07 25.12
CA THR A 143 -27.62 4.13 26.54
C THR A 143 -27.38 2.72 27.12
N GLN A 144 -26.68 2.65 28.26
CA GLN A 144 -26.47 1.39 28.98
C GLN A 144 -27.80 0.70 29.36
N GLN A 145 -28.83 1.49 29.64
CA GLN A 145 -30.16 1.00 30.02
C GLN A 145 -30.87 0.36 28.81
N GLU A 146 -30.82 0.99 27.64
CA GLU A 146 -31.36 0.44 26.39
C GLU A 146 -30.61 -0.82 25.94
N TYR A 147 -29.30 -0.89 26.16
CA TYR A 147 -28.50 -2.08 25.89
C TYR A 147 -29.01 -3.28 26.69
N ASN A 148 -29.18 -3.13 28.01
CA ASN A 148 -29.67 -4.21 28.88
C ASN A 148 -31.10 -4.65 28.53
N GLN A 149 -31.96 -3.71 28.13
CA GLN A 149 -33.33 -4.02 27.71
C GLN A 149 -33.35 -4.86 26.43
N ARG A 150 -32.60 -4.46 25.41
CA ARG A 150 -32.50 -5.20 24.14
C ARG A 150 -31.81 -6.55 24.28
N LEU A 151 -30.83 -6.65 25.19
CA LEU A 151 -30.15 -7.92 25.49
C LEU A 151 -31.12 -8.93 26.12
N ASN A 152 -32.02 -8.48 27.00
CA ASN A 152 -33.09 -9.32 27.56
C ASN A 152 -34.11 -9.76 26.50
N GLU A 153 -34.42 -8.93 25.52
CA GLU A 153 -35.32 -9.30 24.41
C GLU A 153 -34.69 -10.41 23.54
N ILE A 154 -33.40 -10.31 23.24
CA ILE A 154 -32.68 -11.35 22.50
C ILE A 154 -32.64 -12.65 23.30
N TYR A 155 -32.36 -12.60 24.61
CA TYR A 155 -32.36 -13.78 25.46
C TYR A 155 -33.73 -14.46 25.51
N LYS A 156 -34.83 -13.69 25.56
CA LYS A 156 -36.19 -14.22 25.51
C LYS A 156 -36.52 -14.87 24.17
N ALA A 157 -36.01 -14.34 23.07
CA ALA A 157 -36.26 -14.89 21.73
C ALA A 157 -35.55 -16.24 21.46
N LEU A 158 -34.62 -16.64 22.31
CA LEU A 158 -33.91 -17.93 22.25
C LEU A 158 -34.57 -19.05 23.07
N LYS A 159 -35.56 -18.72 23.90
CA LYS A 159 -36.28 -19.67 24.73
C LYS A 159 -37.60 -20.05 24.08
#